data_AF-A0A1C7E8W1-F1
#
_entry.id   AF-A0A1C7E8W1-F1
#
_cell.length_a   1.000
_cell.length_b   1.000
_cell.length_c   1.000
_cell.angle_alpha   90.00
_cell.angle_beta   90.00
_cell.angle_gamma   90.00
#
_symmetry.space_group_name_H-M   'P 1'
#
loop_
_entity.id
_entity.type
_entity.pdbx_description
1 polymer ?
#
loop_
_entity_poly.entity_id
_entity_poly.type
_entity_poly.pdbx_seq_one_letter_code
_entity_poly.pdbx_strand_id
1 'polypeptide(L)' 'MTNLANRVSHEQANHAISCAAHSLVTEGFDVTHEDRNFVRSVLTGERTEAQFHQAIKARFDV' A
#
# COMPACT_ATOMS: atom_id res chain seq x y z
N MET A 1 16.80 6.85 -11.88
CA MET A 1 15.91 7.95 -11.45
C MET A 1 14.49 7.43 -11.50
N THR A 2 13.99 6.81 -10.44
CA THR A 2 12.59 6.41 -10.37
C THR A 2 11.74 7.65 -10.15
N ASN A 3 10.82 7.87 -11.08
CA ASN A 3 10.03 9.09 -11.22
C ASN A 3 9.31 9.47 -9.90
N LEU A 4 9.61 10.65 -9.37
CA LEU A 4 8.84 11.32 -8.31
C LEU A 4 7.41 11.73 -8.75
N ALA A 5 6.96 11.31 -9.94
CA ALA A 5 5.80 11.84 -10.64
C ALA A 5 4.42 11.35 -10.13
N ASN A 6 4.36 10.33 -9.28
CA ASN A 6 3.08 9.71 -8.86
C ASN A 6 2.82 9.75 -7.35
N ARG A 7 3.25 10.82 -6.65
CA ARG A 7 2.80 11.03 -5.26
C ARG A 7 1.34 11.46 -5.28
N VAL A 8 0.44 10.53 -5.02
CA VAL A 8 -0.99 10.81 -4.86
C VAL A 8 -1.24 11.45 -3.50
N SER A 9 -2.26 12.32 -3.43
CA SER A 9 -2.64 12.92 -2.16
C SER A 9 -3.10 11.84 -1.17
N HIS A 10 -3.05 12.15 0.13
CA HIS A 10 -3.54 11.23 1.17
C HIS A 10 -5.00 10.84 0.93
N GLU A 11 -5.83 11.77 0.46
CA GLU A 11 -7.24 11.53 0.16
C GLU A 11 -7.41 10.57 -1.02
N GLN A 12 -6.69 10.81 -2.12
CA GLN A 12 -6.71 9.92 -3.29
C GLN A 12 -6.21 8.52 -2.95
N ALA A 13 -5.12 8.41 -2.18
CA ALA A 13 -4.59 7.15 -1.71
C ALA A 13 -5.60 6.42 -0.81
N ASN A 14 -6.22 7.11 0.14
CA ASN A 14 -7.24 6.54 1.02
C ASN A 14 -8.46 6.03 0.24
N HIS A 15 -8.90 6.76 -0.78
CA HIS A 15 -10.02 6.35 -1.62
C HIS A 15 -9.68 5.07 -2.41
N ALA A 16 -8.53 5.05 -3.09
CA ALA A 16 -8.08 3.88 -3.85
C ALA A 16 -7.90 2.64 -2.94
N ILE A 17 -7.27 2.81 -1.78
CA ILE A 17 -7.08 1.74 -0.80
C ILE A 17 -8.41 1.23 -0.28
N SER A 18 -9.39 2.10 -0.03
CA SER A 18 -10.72 1.69 0.45
C SER A 18 -11.44 0.82 -0.58
N CYS A 19 -11.39 1.19 -1.87
CA CYS A 19 -11.96 0.37 -2.95
C CYS A 19 -11.25 -0.99 -3.06
N ALA A 20 -9.92 -1.01 -3.10
CA ALA A 20 -9.16 -2.24 -3.19
C ALA A 20 -9.38 -3.16 -1.98
N ALA A 21 -9.38 -2.60 -0.77
CA ALA A 21 -9.67 -3.34 0.45
C ALA A 21 -11.09 -3.91 0.45
N HIS A 22 -12.08 -3.17 -0.05
CA HIS A 22 -13.45 -3.67 -0.16
C HIS A 22 -13.55 -4.90 -1.09
N SER A 23 -12.88 -4.88 -2.24
CA SER A 23 -12.83 -6.04 -3.14
C SER A 23 -12.20 -7.26 -2.47
N LEU A 24 -11.04 -7.09 -1.84
CA LEU A 24 -10.34 -8.18 -1.13
C LEU A 24 -11.17 -8.75 0.03
N VAL A 25 -11.81 -7.88 0.82
CA VAL A 25 -12.70 -8.32 1.92
C VAL A 25 -13.91 -9.07 1.38
N THR A 26 -14.47 -8.64 0.25
CA THR A 26 -15.60 -9.33 -0.41
C THR A 26 -15.23 -10.75 -0.85
N GLU A 27 -13.97 -10.95 -1.25
CA GLU A 27 -13.42 -12.26 -1.59
C GLU A 27 -12.98 -13.08 -0.36
N GLY A 28 -13.14 -12.54 0.86
CA GLY A 28 -12.83 -13.23 2.12
C GLY A 28 -11.40 -13.05 2.61
N PHE A 29 -10.61 -12.16 2.01
CA PHE A 29 -9.29 -11.81 2.53
C PHE A 29 -9.39 -10.82 3.70
N ASP A 30 -8.56 -11.04 4.73
CA ASP A 30 -8.39 -10.08 5.81
C ASP A 30 -7.45 -8.94 5.37
N VAL A 31 -7.94 -7.71 5.46
CA VAL A 31 -7.16 -6.51 5.13
C VAL A 31 -7.09 -5.61 6.35
N THR A 32 -5.96 -5.69 7.05
CA THR A 32 -5.78 -4.99 8.32
C THR A 32 -5.58 -3.49 8.12
N HIS A 33 -5.76 -2.73 9.20
CA HIS A 33 -5.42 -1.30 9.21
C HIS A 33 -3.91 -1.06 8.96
N GLU A 34 -3.06 -1.99 9.40
CA GLU A 34 -1.62 -1.93 9.15
C GLU A 34 -1.31 -2.05 7.66
N ASP A 35 -1.91 -3.01 6.96
CA ASP A 35 -1.69 -3.20 5.51
C ASP A 35 -2.12 -1.96 4.72
N ARG A 36 -3.27 -1.37 5.08
CA ARG A 36 -3.77 -0.13 4.46
C ARG A 36 -2.80 1.04 4.68
N ASN A 37 -2.32 1.23 5.90
CA ASN A 37 -1.35 2.29 6.21
C ASN A 37 -0.02 2.06 5.50
N PHE A 38 0.41 0.81 5.41
CA PHE A 38 1.65 0.46 4.76
C PHE A 38 1.60 0.78 3.27
N VAL A 39 0.55 0.37 2.56
CA VAL A 39 0.33 0.74 1.15
C VAL A 39 0.21 2.26 0.97
N ARG A 40 -0.53 2.94 1.86
CA ARG A 40 -0.66 4.42 1.81
C ARG A 40 0.70 5.10 1.84
N SER A 41 1.58 4.67 2.74
CA SER A 41 2.92 5.25 2.90
C SER A 41 3.78 5.13 1.62
N VAL A 42 3.56 4.09 0.81
CA VAL A 42 4.22 3.94 -0.49
C VAL A 42 3.63 4.88 -1.52
N LEU A 43 2.29 4.96 -1.59
CA LEU A 43 1.57 5.81 -2.54
C LEU A 43 1.79 7.31 -2.30
N THR A 44 1.93 7.73 -1.04
CA THR A 44 2.23 9.13 -0.67
C THR A 44 3.73 9.44 -0.72
N GLY A 45 4.58 8.44 -0.92
CA GLY A 45 6.03 8.58 -1.04
C GLY A 45 6.78 8.72 0.30
N GLU A 46 6.13 8.43 1.43
CA GLU A 46 6.77 8.27 2.74
C GLU A 46 7.69 7.04 2.79
N ARG A 47 7.36 6.01 2.02
CA ARG A 47 8.19 4.83 1.75
C ARG A 47 8.42 4.66 0.26
N THR A 48 9.58 4.09 -0.08
CA THR A 48 9.89 3.70 -1.45
C THR A 48 9.33 2.31 -1.76
N GLU A 49 9.13 2.04 -3.05
CA GLU A 49 8.74 0.71 -3.53
C GLU A 49 9.78 -0.37 -3.17
N ALA A 50 11.07 -0.03 -3.17
CA ALA A 50 12.13 -0.96 -2.74
C ALA A 50 12.00 -1.35 -1.26
N GLN A 51 11.72 -0.37 -0.38
CA GLN A 51 11.46 -0.64 1.03
C GLN A 51 10.17 -1.44 1.23
N PHE A 52 9.15 -1.20 0.40
CA PHE A 52 7.93 -2.01 0.40
C PHE A 52 8.24 -3.48 0.11
N HIS A 53 8.91 -3.75 -1.02
CA HIS A 53 9.26 -5.11 -1.40
C HIS A 53 10.14 -5.81 -0.35
N GLN A 54 11.13 -5.12 0.20
CA GLN A 54 12.00 -5.69 1.24
C GLN A 54 11.21 -6.07 2.49
N ALA A 55 10.29 -5.23 2.94
CA ALA A 55 9.48 -5.52 4.12
C ALA A 55 8.49 -6.67 3.88
N ILE A 56 7.89 -6.79 2.69
CA ILE A 56 7.04 -7.94 2.34
C ILE A 56 7.85 -9.23 2.34
N LYS A 57 9.03 -9.25 1.70
CA LYS A 57 9.94 -10.41 1.72
C LYS A 57 10.30 -10.83 3.13
N ALA A 58 10.64 -9.88 4.00
CA ALA A 58 10.97 -10.16 5.39
C ALA A 58 9.78 -10.67 6.21
N ARG A 59 8.56 -10.19 5.93
CA ARG A 59 7.33 -10.59 6.67
C ARG A 59 6.88 -12.00 6.31
N PHE A 60 7.09 -12.44 5.07
CA PHE A 60 6.61 -13.72 4.57
C PHE A 60 7.74 -14.74 4.31
N ASP A 61 9.01 -14.37 4.52
CA ASP A 61 10.21 -15.18 4.25
C ASP A 61 10.26 -15.72 2.82
N VAL A 62 10.04 -14.83 1.83
CA VAL A 62 9.95 -15.13 0.38
C VAL A 62 10.98 -14.38 -0.47
#